data_AF-A0A0G3HA80-F1
#
_entry.id   AF-A0A0G3HA80-F1
#
_cell.length_a   1.000
_cell.length_b   1.000
_cell.length_c   1.000
_cell.angle_alpha   90.00
_cell.angle_beta   90.00
_cell.angle_gamma   90.00
#
_symmetry.space_group_name_H-M   'P 1'
#
loop_
_entity.id
_entity.type
_entity.pdbx_description
1 polymer ?
#
loop_
_entity_poly.entity_id
_entity_poly.type
_entity_poly.pdbx_seq_one_letter_code
_entity_poly.pdbx_strand_id
1 'polypeptide(L)'
;MTNNVDTLTPGPNQLGSVSSFSHISQGRKTTNTIATVLVYATMAIAMIPLIWVLWEVISRGIAPLLTADWWTRSQQGVMYHNPGGGALHAIQGTLIQTGITSLLSIPIGIFTAIYLVEYSNGNRLGRITTFMVDILTGVPSIVAALFVFTTWITLFGFQRSGMAVALSLVILMVPVIIRNTEEMLRVVPMDLREASYALGVPKWKTIVKIVLPTALSGIVTGVMLAIARVMGESAPVLILVGSSQALNPDPFNGPMSSLPLMMLDMYKAGTSPAVLDKLWGAALTLVLIIALLNIGARVISAKFSVKQ
;
A
#
# COMPACT_ATOMS: atom_id res chain seq x y z
N MET A 1 -73.86 -12.33 -44.58
CA MET A 1 -73.34 -13.67 -44.94
C MET A 1 -72.79 -13.53 -46.34
N THR A 2 -71.49 -13.59 -46.62
CA THR A 2 -70.46 -14.50 -46.12
C THR A 2 -69.09 -13.80 -46.01
N ASN A 3 -68.38 -14.09 -44.92
CA ASN A 3 -66.94 -13.86 -44.76
C ASN A 3 -66.17 -14.77 -45.72
N ASN A 4 -65.17 -14.24 -46.43
CA ASN A 4 -64.05 -15.04 -46.91
C ASN A 4 -62.77 -14.31 -46.51
N VAL A 5 -62.15 -14.84 -45.45
CA VAL A 5 -60.82 -14.47 -44.97
C VAL A 5 -59.85 -15.32 -45.77
N ASP A 6 -59.08 -14.72 -46.66
CA ASP A 6 -57.96 -15.41 -47.32
C ASP A 6 -56.88 -15.69 -46.26
N THR A 7 -56.84 -16.95 -45.83
CA THR A 7 -55.83 -17.49 -44.92
C THR A 7 -54.49 -17.56 -45.64
N LEU A 8 -53.62 -16.59 -45.42
CA LEU A 8 -52.20 -16.69 -45.79
C LEU A 8 -51.56 -17.79 -44.94
N THR A 9 -51.40 -18.98 -45.52
CA THR A 9 -50.61 -20.08 -44.96
C THR A 9 -49.13 -19.68 -44.93
N PRO A 10 -48.45 -19.65 -43.77
CA PRO A 10 -47.01 -19.44 -43.74
C PRO A 10 -46.31 -20.69 -44.28
N GLY A 11 -45.56 -20.53 -45.37
CA GLY A 11 -44.76 -21.60 -45.95
C GLY A 11 -43.65 -22.09 -45.00
N PRO A 12 -43.30 -23.38 -45.02
CA PRO A 12 -42.27 -23.93 -44.16
C PRO A 12 -40.87 -23.54 -44.68
N ASN A 13 -39.94 -23.29 -43.76
CA ASN A 13 -38.49 -23.14 -43.98
C ASN A 13 -37.94 -21.82 -44.56
N GLN A 14 -38.03 -20.72 -43.81
CA GLN A 14 -36.94 -19.72 -43.76
C GLN A 14 -36.74 -19.15 -42.33
N LEU A 15 -36.49 -20.02 -41.36
CA LEU A 15 -35.78 -19.64 -40.14
C LEU A 15 -34.30 -20.03 -40.30
N GLY A 16 -33.69 -19.59 -41.41
CA GLY A 16 -32.23 -19.54 -41.47
C GLY A 16 -31.79 -18.59 -40.38
N SER A 17 -30.94 -19.06 -39.47
CA SER A 17 -30.40 -18.29 -38.36
C SER A 17 -29.67 -17.04 -38.88
N VAL A 18 -30.41 -15.93 -39.07
CA VAL A 18 -29.81 -14.64 -39.37
C VAL A 18 -29.23 -14.15 -38.05
N SER A 19 -28.01 -14.60 -37.77
CA SER A 19 -27.18 -14.03 -36.72
C SER A 19 -27.11 -12.51 -36.93
N SER A 20 -27.78 -11.74 -36.07
CA SER A 20 -27.78 -10.27 -36.11
C SER A 20 -26.41 -9.65 -35.77
N PHE A 21 -25.37 -10.47 -35.59
CA PHE A 21 -24.01 -10.02 -35.37
C PHE A 21 -23.31 -9.80 -36.72
N SER A 22 -22.97 -8.54 -37.01
CA SER A 22 -22.13 -8.17 -38.15
C SER A 22 -20.80 -8.93 -38.11
N HIS A 23 -20.38 -9.55 -39.22
CA HIS A 23 -19.05 -10.14 -39.33
C HIS A 23 -17.98 -9.09 -39.02
N ILE A 24 -17.19 -9.33 -37.97
CA ILE A 24 -16.11 -8.42 -37.55
C ILE A 24 -15.10 -8.34 -38.69
N SER A 25 -14.80 -7.10 -39.15
CA SER A 25 -13.80 -6.83 -40.18
C SER A 25 -12.47 -7.54 -39.85
N GLN A 26 -11.89 -8.22 -40.84
CA GLN A 26 -10.62 -8.94 -40.66
C GLN A 26 -9.48 -8.02 -40.19
N GLY A 27 -9.49 -6.74 -40.60
CA GLY A 27 -8.54 -5.74 -40.12
C GLY A 27 -8.71 -5.40 -38.63
N ARG A 28 -9.94 -5.42 -38.12
CA ARG A 28 -10.19 -5.26 -36.67
C ARG A 28 -9.72 -6.49 -35.89
N LYS A 29 -9.88 -7.68 -36.48
CA LYS A 29 -9.44 -8.95 -35.86
C LYS A 29 -7.91 -9.04 -35.78
N THR A 30 -7.18 -8.69 -36.85
CA THR A 30 -5.71 -8.68 -36.84
C THR A 30 -5.15 -7.62 -35.90
N THR A 31 -5.67 -6.39 -35.92
CA THR A 31 -5.26 -5.34 -34.98
C THR A 31 -5.51 -5.74 -33.53
N ASN A 32 -6.67 -6.35 -33.24
CA ASN A 32 -6.96 -6.85 -31.89
C ASN A 32 -5.97 -7.93 -31.45
N THR A 33 -5.63 -8.88 -32.32
CA THR A 33 -4.64 -9.93 -32.02
C THR A 33 -3.24 -9.33 -31.82
N ILE A 34 -2.81 -8.40 -32.69
CA ILE A 34 -1.52 -7.73 -32.56
C ILE A 34 -1.44 -6.96 -31.24
N ALA A 35 -2.47 -6.16 -30.92
CA ALA A 35 -2.54 -5.43 -29.66
C ALA A 35 -2.48 -6.38 -28.45
N THR A 36 -3.21 -7.49 -28.51
CA THR A 36 -3.21 -8.52 -27.45
C THR A 36 -1.82 -9.12 -27.27
N VAL A 37 -1.14 -9.52 -28.35
CA VAL A 37 0.21 -10.08 -28.32
C VAL A 37 1.22 -9.06 -27.77
N LEU A 38 1.13 -7.80 -28.20
CA LEU A 38 1.99 -6.73 -27.69
C LEU A 38 1.79 -6.53 -26.18
N VAL A 39 0.55 -6.51 -25.69
CA VAL A 39 0.25 -6.37 -24.25
C VAL A 39 0.82 -7.55 -23.45
N TYR A 40 0.66 -8.79 -23.93
CA TYR A 40 1.26 -9.95 -23.25
C TYR A 40 2.79 -9.95 -23.30
N ALA A 41 3.39 -9.51 -24.41
CA ALA A 41 4.83 -9.41 -24.53
C ALA A 41 5.42 -8.35 -23.60
N THR A 42 4.82 -7.15 -23.52
CA THR A 42 5.27 -6.11 -22.59
C THR A 42 5.07 -6.51 -21.13
N MET A 43 3.96 -7.19 -20.81
CA MET A 43 3.74 -7.77 -19.48
C MET A 43 4.82 -8.80 -19.13
N ALA A 44 5.17 -9.69 -20.05
CA ALA A 44 6.23 -10.68 -19.84
C ALA A 44 7.59 -10.01 -19.59
N ILE A 45 7.94 -8.98 -20.38
CA ILE A 45 9.17 -8.21 -20.20
C ILE A 45 9.19 -7.51 -18.83
N ALA A 46 8.07 -6.92 -18.40
CA ALA A 46 7.94 -6.27 -17.09
C ALA A 46 8.11 -7.25 -15.91
N MET A 47 7.75 -8.53 -16.10
CA MET A 47 7.91 -9.57 -15.08
C MET A 47 9.36 -10.01 -14.87
N ILE A 48 10.24 -9.87 -15.87
CA ILE A 48 11.65 -10.29 -15.78
C ILE A 48 12.39 -9.63 -14.60
N PRO A 49 12.45 -8.29 -14.47
CA PRO A 49 13.15 -7.67 -13.35
C PRO A 49 12.51 -7.99 -12.00
N LEU A 50 11.18 -8.14 -11.94
CA LEU A 50 10.48 -8.50 -10.71
C LEU A 50 10.88 -9.90 -10.22
N ILE A 51 10.84 -10.89 -11.12
CA ILE A 51 11.24 -12.27 -10.79
C ILE A 51 12.73 -12.32 -10.43
N TRP A 52 13.57 -11.58 -11.15
CA TRP A 52 15.00 -11.54 -10.87
C TRP A 52 15.30 -10.95 -9.50
N VAL A 53 14.72 -9.81 -9.14
CA VAL A 53 14.92 -9.21 -7.81
C VAL A 53 14.44 -10.13 -6.69
N LEU A 54 13.28 -10.77 -6.86
CA LEU A 54 12.77 -11.74 -5.88
C LEU A 54 13.72 -12.94 -5.73
N TRP A 55 14.19 -13.48 -6.85
CA TRP A 55 15.15 -14.58 -6.85
C TRP A 55 16.45 -14.19 -6.14
N GLU A 56 17.00 -13.01 -6.43
CA GLU A 56 18.26 -12.53 -5.85
C GLU A 56 18.15 -12.33 -4.34
N VAL A 57 17.07 -11.67 -3.90
CA VAL A 57 16.81 -11.39 -2.47
C VAL A 57 16.59 -12.69 -1.70
N ILE A 58 15.88 -13.67 -2.26
CA ILE A 58 15.67 -14.96 -1.63
C ILE A 58 16.98 -15.76 -1.59
N SER A 59 17.66 -15.93 -2.72
CA SER A 59 18.85 -16.77 -2.82
C SER A 59 20.00 -16.29 -1.94
N ARG A 60 20.21 -14.97 -1.85
CA ARG A 60 21.28 -14.38 -1.02
C ARG A 60 20.85 -14.11 0.41
N GLY A 61 19.59 -13.79 0.63
CA GLY A 61 19.09 -13.41 1.95
C GLY A 61 18.80 -14.60 2.85
N ILE A 62 18.60 -15.81 2.31
CA ILE A 62 18.14 -16.95 3.12
C ILE A 62 19.15 -17.40 4.19
N ALA A 63 20.45 -17.34 3.90
CA ALA A 63 21.49 -17.87 4.78
C ALA A 63 21.49 -17.23 6.19
N PRO A 64 21.46 -15.89 6.34
CA PRO A 64 21.31 -15.25 7.65
C PRO A 64 20.03 -15.67 8.39
N LEU A 65 18.89 -15.75 7.70
CA LEU A 65 17.57 -16.00 8.31
C LEU A 65 17.44 -17.39 8.95
N LEU A 66 18.26 -18.36 8.51
CA LEU A 66 18.27 -19.72 9.07
C LEU A 66 18.91 -19.79 10.46
N THR A 67 19.62 -18.75 10.88
CA THR A 67 20.25 -18.70 12.20
C THR A 67 19.30 -18.08 13.23
N ALA A 68 19.19 -18.69 14.41
CA ALA A 68 18.34 -18.15 15.48
C ALA A 68 18.84 -16.78 15.98
N ASP A 69 20.14 -16.53 15.90
CA ASP A 69 20.76 -15.26 16.28
C ASP A 69 20.23 -14.09 15.42
N TRP A 70 19.86 -14.33 14.15
CA TRP A 70 19.29 -13.30 13.28
C TRP A 70 18.05 -12.63 13.88
N TRP A 71 17.21 -13.44 14.52
CA TRP A 71 15.92 -13.01 15.06
C TRP A 71 16.00 -12.58 16.53
N THR A 72 17.02 -13.03 17.26
CA THR A 72 17.09 -12.88 18.73
C THR A 72 18.14 -11.88 19.19
N ARG A 73 19.13 -11.55 18.36
CA ARG A 73 20.22 -10.63 18.70
C ARG A 73 20.18 -9.34 17.88
N SER A 74 20.76 -8.29 18.43
CA SER A 74 21.08 -7.06 17.69
C SER A 74 22.46 -7.17 17.02
N GLN A 75 22.89 -6.11 16.33
CA GLN A 75 24.27 -5.99 15.83
C GLN A 75 25.21 -5.38 16.89
N GLN A 76 24.72 -5.11 18.10
CA GLN A 76 25.50 -4.44 19.13
C GLN A 76 26.74 -5.27 19.50
N GLY A 77 27.91 -4.63 19.46
CA GLY A 77 29.18 -5.28 19.77
C GLY A 77 29.72 -6.17 18.65
N VAL A 78 29.06 -6.25 17.49
CA VAL A 78 29.52 -6.98 16.31
C VAL A 78 30.05 -5.99 15.29
N MET A 79 31.34 -6.09 14.98
CA MET A 79 31.94 -5.31 13.90
C MET A 79 31.29 -5.66 12.56
N TYR A 80 31.09 -4.68 11.68
CA TYR A 80 30.37 -4.88 10.41
C TYR A 80 30.93 -6.05 9.58
N HIS A 81 32.26 -6.14 9.49
CA HIS A 81 33.00 -7.13 8.72
C HIS A 81 33.06 -8.53 9.34
N ASN A 82 32.64 -8.68 10.61
CA ASN A 82 32.65 -9.97 11.27
C ASN A 82 31.33 -10.71 11.02
N PRO A 83 31.38 -12.03 10.74
CA PRO A 83 30.19 -12.87 10.70
C PRO A 83 29.40 -12.81 12.02
N GLY A 84 28.09 -12.99 11.93
CA GLY A 84 27.17 -13.00 13.07
C GLY A 84 26.47 -11.66 13.33
N GLY A 85 25.80 -11.57 14.49
CA GLY A 85 24.87 -10.49 14.81
C GLY A 85 23.49 -10.67 14.15
N GLY A 86 22.46 -10.07 14.75
CA GLY A 86 21.09 -10.21 14.26
C GLY A 86 20.41 -8.90 13.88
N ALA A 87 19.25 -9.02 13.23
CA ALA A 87 18.45 -7.90 12.77
C ALA A 87 17.35 -7.48 13.76
N LEU A 88 17.32 -8.05 14.98
CA LEU A 88 16.23 -7.80 15.95
C LEU A 88 15.99 -6.30 16.19
N HIS A 89 17.06 -5.52 16.39
CA HIS A 89 16.97 -4.07 16.59
C HIS A 89 16.31 -3.33 15.41
N ALA A 90 16.64 -3.72 14.17
CA ALA A 90 16.10 -3.12 12.96
C ALA A 90 14.65 -3.58 12.68
N ILE A 91 14.34 -4.85 12.96
CA ILE A 91 12.98 -5.41 12.86
C ILE A 91 12.06 -4.67 13.84
N GLN A 92 12.46 -4.60 15.11
CA GLN A 92 11.69 -3.93 16.15
C GLN A 92 11.46 -2.46 15.79
N GLY A 93 12.52 -1.74 15.39
CA GLY A 93 12.38 -0.34 15.06
C GLY A 93 11.45 -0.10 13.87
N THR A 94 11.54 -0.93 12.83
CA THR A 94 10.62 -0.86 11.68
C THR A 94 9.17 -1.08 12.13
N LEU A 95 8.90 -2.12 12.93
CA LEU A 95 7.54 -2.43 13.39
C LEU A 95 6.98 -1.36 14.32
N ILE A 96 7.76 -0.81 15.23
CA ILE A 96 7.31 0.25 16.14
C ILE A 96 7.05 1.54 15.37
N GLN A 97 7.98 1.98 14.51
CA GLN A 97 7.80 3.18 13.68
C GLN A 97 6.57 3.07 12.79
N THR A 98 6.43 1.96 12.06
CA THR A 98 5.28 1.70 11.19
C THR A 98 3.99 1.57 12.00
N GLY A 99 4.03 0.92 13.17
CA GLY A 99 2.87 0.79 14.06
C GLY A 99 2.34 2.13 14.53
N ILE A 100 3.22 3.01 15.04
CA ILE A 100 2.86 4.38 15.45
C ILE A 100 2.34 5.18 14.24
N THR A 101 3.05 5.11 13.11
CA THR A 101 2.65 5.81 11.89
C THR A 101 1.27 5.38 11.42
N SER A 102 1.00 4.08 11.43
CA SER A 102 -0.28 3.49 11.01
C SER A 102 -1.41 3.89 11.97
N LEU A 103 -1.15 3.84 13.27
CA LEU A 103 -2.11 4.22 14.31
C LEU A 103 -2.59 5.67 14.16
N LEU A 104 -1.68 6.57 13.75
CA LEU A 104 -2.02 7.99 13.51
C LEU A 104 -2.62 8.21 12.13
N SER A 105 -1.98 7.67 11.08
CA SER A 105 -2.32 7.99 9.69
C SER A 105 -3.61 7.35 9.22
N ILE A 106 -3.89 6.11 9.62
CA ILE A 106 -5.08 5.37 9.15
C ILE A 106 -6.37 6.06 9.59
N PRO A 107 -6.59 6.38 10.88
CA PRO A 107 -7.80 7.08 11.29
C PRO A 107 -7.91 8.46 10.63
N ILE A 108 -6.83 9.25 10.65
CA ILE A 108 -6.82 10.59 10.06
C ILE A 108 -7.20 10.52 8.58
N GLY A 109 -6.54 9.65 7.81
CA GLY A 109 -6.77 9.52 6.38
C GLY A 109 -8.17 9.03 6.04
N ILE A 110 -8.68 8.02 6.76
CA ILE A 110 -10.03 7.49 6.53
C ILE A 110 -11.10 8.54 6.88
N PHE A 111 -10.99 9.21 8.02
CA PHE A 111 -11.97 10.23 8.41
C PHE A 111 -11.95 11.44 7.47
N THR A 112 -10.76 11.88 7.03
CA THR A 112 -10.65 12.94 6.02
C THR A 112 -11.27 12.50 4.69
N ALA A 113 -11.05 11.27 4.23
CA ALA A 113 -11.68 10.77 3.01
C ALA A 113 -13.21 10.65 3.13
N ILE A 114 -13.73 10.19 4.27
CA ILE A 114 -15.19 10.18 4.54
C ILE A 114 -15.74 11.60 4.46
N TYR A 115 -15.08 12.57 5.08
CA TYR A 115 -15.48 13.98 4.98
C TYR A 115 -15.48 14.47 3.53
N LEU A 116 -14.43 14.19 2.77
CA LEU A 116 -14.29 14.64 1.38
C LEU A 116 -15.34 14.03 0.45
N VAL A 117 -15.67 12.75 0.61
CA VAL A 117 -16.65 12.06 -0.26
C VAL A 117 -18.07 12.34 0.17
N GLU A 118 -18.37 12.22 1.47
CA GLU A 118 -19.75 12.22 1.94
C GLU A 118 -20.22 13.60 2.40
N TYR A 119 -19.35 14.48 2.91
CA TYR A 119 -19.78 15.74 3.56
C TYR A 119 -19.37 17.02 2.82
N SER A 120 -18.29 16.98 2.06
CA SER A 120 -17.73 18.16 1.39
C SER A 120 -18.72 18.82 0.43
N ASN A 121 -19.44 18.05 -0.40
CA ASN A 121 -20.32 18.57 -1.46
C ASN A 121 -19.66 19.69 -2.31
N GLY A 122 -18.33 19.64 -2.51
CA GLY A 122 -17.60 20.67 -3.26
C GLY A 122 -17.42 22.01 -2.53
N ASN A 123 -17.64 22.04 -1.22
CA ASN A 123 -17.45 23.23 -0.40
C ASN A 123 -15.99 23.73 -0.44
N ARG A 124 -15.77 24.98 -0.01
CA ARG A 124 -14.44 25.61 -0.04
C ARG A 124 -13.42 24.83 0.78
N LEU A 125 -13.83 24.30 1.93
CA LEU A 125 -12.95 23.54 2.82
C LEU A 125 -12.46 22.25 2.16
N GLY A 126 -13.34 21.50 1.50
CA GLY A 126 -12.98 20.28 0.79
C GLY A 126 -12.04 20.53 -0.38
N ARG A 127 -12.27 21.59 -1.18
CA ARG A 127 -11.31 21.98 -2.23
C ARG A 127 -9.93 22.33 -1.68
N ILE A 128 -9.87 23.05 -0.56
CA ILE A 128 -8.60 23.38 0.10
C ILE A 128 -7.93 22.11 0.61
N THR A 129 -8.67 21.21 1.28
CA THR A 129 -8.14 19.95 1.78
C THR A 129 -7.58 19.08 0.65
N THR A 130 -8.32 18.89 -0.45
CA THR A 130 -7.83 18.15 -1.62
C THR A 130 -6.55 18.78 -2.18
N PHE A 131 -6.52 20.10 -2.34
CA PHE A 131 -5.32 20.81 -2.79
C PHE A 131 -4.11 20.62 -1.86
N MET A 132 -4.31 20.65 -0.54
CA MET A 132 -3.24 20.38 0.43
C MET A 132 -2.74 18.93 0.36
N VAL A 133 -3.64 17.96 0.19
CA VAL A 133 -3.30 16.54 0.01
C VAL A 133 -2.51 16.32 -1.29
N ASP A 134 -2.89 16.99 -2.37
CA ASP A 134 -2.18 16.92 -3.64
C ASP A 134 -0.76 17.50 -3.52
N ILE A 135 -0.60 18.62 -2.82
CA ILE A 135 0.74 19.19 -2.52
C ILE A 135 1.57 18.18 -1.73
N LEU A 136 1.03 17.61 -0.64
CA LEU A 136 1.76 16.66 0.21
C LEU A 136 2.20 15.41 -0.57
N THR A 137 1.41 14.97 -1.54
CA THR A 137 1.76 13.83 -2.41
C THR A 137 2.97 14.14 -3.30
N GLY A 138 3.15 15.41 -3.68
CA GLY A 138 4.30 15.87 -4.45
C GLY A 138 5.56 16.16 -3.63
N VAL A 139 5.48 16.17 -2.29
CA VAL A 139 6.62 16.46 -1.42
C VAL A 139 7.59 15.29 -1.40
N PRO A 140 8.89 15.49 -1.71
CA PRO A 140 9.90 14.44 -1.57
C PRO A 140 10.06 14.00 -0.11
N SER A 141 10.31 12.70 0.13
CA SER A 141 10.40 12.15 1.50
C SER A 141 11.50 12.80 2.36
N ILE A 142 12.60 13.24 1.75
CA ILE A 142 13.67 13.98 2.43
C ILE A 142 13.19 15.34 2.98
N VAL A 143 12.25 16.00 2.30
CA VAL A 143 11.74 17.30 2.73
C VAL A 143 10.88 17.13 3.98
N ALA A 144 10.03 16.10 4.02
CA ALA A 144 9.28 15.75 5.23
C ALA A 144 10.21 15.41 6.41
N ALA A 145 11.34 14.73 6.14
CA ALA A 145 12.34 14.42 7.16
C ALA A 145 13.01 15.69 7.72
N LEU A 146 13.43 16.60 6.85
CA LEU A 146 14.07 17.86 7.23
C LEU A 146 13.11 18.80 7.97
N PHE A 147 11.82 18.81 7.59
CA PHE A 147 10.79 19.55 8.30
C PHE A 147 10.65 19.06 9.76
N VAL A 148 10.53 17.75 9.95
CA VAL A 148 10.45 17.17 11.29
C VAL A 148 11.76 17.36 12.05
N PHE A 149 12.91 17.26 11.39
CA PHE A 149 14.21 17.52 12.04
C PHE A 149 14.26 18.95 12.60
N THR A 150 13.87 19.93 11.79
CA THR A 150 13.90 21.35 12.18
C THR A 150 12.91 21.65 13.30
N THR A 151 11.70 21.12 13.22
CA THR A 151 10.66 21.38 14.24
C THR A 151 10.91 20.61 15.53
N TRP A 152 11.19 19.31 15.44
CA TRP A 152 11.35 18.42 16.60
C TRP A 152 12.67 18.65 17.33
N ILE A 153 13.78 18.70 16.59
CA ILE A 153 15.13 18.74 17.17
C ILE A 153 15.60 20.17 17.35
N THR A 154 15.56 20.98 16.29
CA THR A 154 16.11 22.34 16.35
C THR A 154 15.23 23.31 17.15
N LEU A 155 13.91 23.26 16.95
CA LEU A 155 12.98 24.22 17.59
C LEU A 155 12.53 23.78 18.99
N PHE A 156 12.10 22.52 19.16
CA PHE A 156 11.68 22.02 20.46
C PHE A 156 12.80 21.44 21.33
N GLY A 157 14.01 21.25 20.79
CA GLY A 157 15.16 20.74 21.54
C GLY A 157 15.08 19.25 21.88
N PHE A 158 14.17 18.48 21.25
CA PHE A 158 14.07 17.05 21.48
C PHE A 158 15.22 16.30 20.81
N GLN A 159 15.52 15.10 21.32
CA GLN A 159 16.55 14.25 20.75
C GLN A 159 16.03 13.48 19.52
N ARG A 160 16.99 12.95 18.76
CA ARG A 160 16.74 11.96 17.71
C ARG A 160 16.06 10.73 18.30
N SER A 161 14.95 10.32 17.71
CA SER A 161 14.08 9.29 18.28
C SER A 161 13.24 8.59 17.20
N GLY A 162 12.74 7.40 17.52
CA GLY A 162 11.80 6.67 16.67
C GLY A 162 10.49 7.43 16.44
N MET A 163 10.07 8.24 17.39
CA MET A 163 8.86 9.07 17.31
C MET A 163 9.02 10.17 16.26
N ALA A 164 10.18 10.82 16.19
CA ALA A 164 10.46 11.81 15.15
C ALA A 164 10.33 11.17 13.75
N VAL A 165 10.87 9.95 13.57
CA VAL A 165 10.71 9.19 12.33
C VAL A 165 9.24 8.92 12.04
N ALA A 166 8.49 8.40 13.02
CA ALA A 166 7.07 8.11 12.84
C ALA A 166 6.28 9.36 12.41
N LEU A 167 6.54 10.53 13.00
CA LEU A 167 5.90 11.79 12.61
C LEU A 167 6.21 12.18 11.15
N SER A 168 7.45 11.99 10.70
CA SER A 168 7.82 12.24 9.31
C SER A 168 7.11 11.27 8.36
N LEU A 169 7.04 10.00 8.74
CA LEU A 169 6.31 8.98 7.98
C LEU A 169 4.80 9.26 7.92
N VAL A 170 4.20 9.84 8.98
CA VAL A 170 2.78 10.24 8.99
C VAL A 170 2.51 11.27 7.88
N ILE A 171 3.38 12.26 7.72
CA ILE A 171 3.24 13.29 6.67
C ILE A 171 3.19 12.64 5.27
N LEU A 172 3.96 11.57 5.06
CA LEU A 172 4.02 10.84 3.79
C LEU A 172 2.87 9.85 3.60
N MET A 173 2.39 9.23 4.68
CA MET A 173 1.39 8.16 4.63
C MET A 173 -0.05 8.69 4.53
N VAL A 174 -0.36 9.80 5.23
CA VAL A 174 -1.70 10.41 5.25
C VAL A 174 -2.27 10.67 3.85
N PRO A 175 -1.58 11.36 2.92
CA PRO A 175 -2.16 11.65 1.60
C PRO A 175 -2.47 10.38 0.80
N VAL A 176 -1.64 9.35 0.92
CA VAL A 176 -1.86 8.05 0.26
C VAL A 176 -3.13 7.37 0.78
N ILE A 177 -3.35 7.37 2.10
CA ILE A 177 -4.56 6.77 2.70
C ILE A 177 -5.80 7.56 2.31
N ILE A 178 -5.74 8.90 2.32
CA ILE A 178 -6.86 9.76 1.92
C ILE A 178 -7.28 9.40 0.50
N ARG A 179 -6.34 9.41 -0.44
CA ARG A 179 -6.64 9.19 -1.86
C ARG A 179 -7.22 7.80 -2.12
N ASN A 180 -6.57 6.77 -1.58
CA ASN A 180 -7.04 5.39 -1.74
C ASN A 180 -8.43 5.20 -1.13
N THR A 181 -8.70 5.78 0.04
CA THR A 181 -10.01 5.67 0.69
C THR A 181 -11.07 6.45 -0.07
N GLU A 182 -10.76 7.65 -0.57
CA GLU A 182 -11.65 8.50 -1.35
C GLU A 182 -12.10 7.82 -2.65
N GLU A 183 -11.16 7.20 -3.37
CA GLU A 183 -11.44 6.43 -4.57
C GLU A 183 -12.35 5.24 -4.25
N MET A 184 -12.07 4.50 -3.17
CA MET A 184 -12.87 3.34 -2.79
C MET A 184 -14.28 3.68 -2.32
N LEU A 185 -14.46 4.80 -1.59
CA LEU A 185 -15.78 5.27 -1.18
C LEU A 185 -16.65 5.70 -2.37
N ARG A 186 -16.03 6.26 -3.42
CA ARG A 186 -16.75 6.66 -4.65
C ARG A 186 -17.23 5.49 -5.50
N VAL A 187 -16.60 4.33 -5.39
CA VAL A 187 -17.03 3.10 -6.08
C VAL A 187 -18.40 2.61 -5.58
N VAL A 188 -18.76 2.94 -4.33
CA VAL A 188 -20.08 2.55 -3.78
C VAL A 188 -21.19 3.23 -4.59
N PRO A 189 -22.19 2.50 -5.10
CA PRO A 189 -23.32 3.08 -5.85
C PRO A 189 -24.14 4.10 -5.03
N MET A 190 -24.70 5.11 -5.71
CA MET A 190 -25.57 6.10 -5.06
C MET A 190 -26.90 5.46 -4.63
N ASP A 191 -27.43 4.50 -5.40
CA ASP A 191 -28.69 3.80 -5.13
C ASP A 191 -28.74 3.18 -3.73
N LEU A 192 -27.62 2.62 -3.25
CA LEU A 192 -27.52 2.06 -1.90
C LEU A 192 -27.67 3.14 -0.81
N ARG A 193 -27.19 4.35 -1.07
CA ARG A 193 -27.30 5.49 -0.15
C ARG A 193 -28.73 6.00 -0.12
N GLU A 194 -29.33 6.20 -1.30
CA GLU A 194 -30.71 6.69 -1.44
C GLU A 194 -31.72 5.73 -0.83
N ALA A 195 -31.58 4.42 -1.05
CA ALA A 195 -32.42 3.40 -0.43
C ALA A 195 -32.35 3.45 1.11
N SER A 196 -31.14 3.66 1.66
CA SER A 196 -30.98 3.83 3.10
C SER A 196 -31.66 5.10 3.62
N TYR A 197 -31.55 6.22 2.90
CA TYR A 197 -32.17 7.49 3.29
C TYR A 197 -33.70 7.42 3.21
N ALA A 198 -34.25 6.70 2.23
CA ALA A 198 -35.70 6.46 2.09
C ALA A 198 -36.28 5.70 3.29
N LEU A 199 -35.49 4.85 3.95
CA LEU A 199 -35.86 4.16 5.18
C LEU A 199 -35.74 5.05 6.44
N GLY A 200 -35.48 6.36 6.30
CA GLY A 200 -35.33 7.29 7.41
C GLY A 200 -34.03 7.10 8.21
N VAL A 201 -33.05 6.39 7.66
CA VAL A 201 -31.76 6.16 8.33
C VAL A 201 -30.90 7.43 8.26
N PRO A 202 -30.34 7.91 9.39
CA PRO A 202 -29.48 9.09 9.38
C PRO A 202 -28.16 8.81 8.67
N LYS A 203 -27.62 9.83 8.00
CA LYS A 203 -26.42 9.75 7.14
C LYS A 203 -25.22 9.05 7.77
N TRP A 204 -24.89 9.36 9.02
CA TRP A 204 -23.76 8.72 9.71
C TRP A 204 -23.94 7.20 9.84
N LYS A 205 -25.19 6.73 10.02
CA LYS A 205 -25.50 5.30 10.14
C LYS A 205 -25.42 4.62 8.78
N THR A 206 -25.86 5.28 7.71
CA THR A 206 -25.66 4.82 6.32
C THR A 206 -24.17 4.65 6.00
N ILE A 207 -23.34 5.64 6.37
CA ILE A 207 -21.89 5.58 6.14
C ILE A 207 -21.27 4.39 6.88
N VAL A 208 -21.56 4.26 8.18
CA VAL A 208 -20.94 3.24 9.03
C VAL A 208 -21.44 1.82 8.71
N LYS A 209 -22.71 1.67 8.35
CA LYS A 209 -23.33 0.34 8.17
C LYS A 209 -23.41 -0.14 6.72
N ILE A 210 -23.32 0.76 5.74
CA ILE A 210 -23.49 0.42 4.32
C ILE A 210 -22.25 0.82 3.53
N VAL A 211 -21.88 2.10 3.54
CA VAL A 211 -20.79 2.61 2.68
C VAL A 211 -19.44 2.02 3.07
N LEU A 212 -19.05 2.13 4.35
CA LEU A 212 -17.75 1.63 4.82
C LEU A 212 -17.59 0.12 4.65
N PRO A 213 -18.56 -0.73 5.03
CA PRO A 213 -18.46 -2.17 4.78
C PRO A 213 -18.35 -2.53 3.29
N THR A 214 -19.06 -1.81 2.42
CA THR A 214 -19.03 -2.05 0.97
C THR A 214 -17.67 -1.68 0.36
N ALA A 215 -17.04 -0.60 0.83
CA ALA A 215 -15.72 -0.16 0.36
C ALA A 215 -14.53 -0.83 1.08
N LEU A 216 -14.79 -1.63 2.14
CA LEU A 216 -13.77 -2.10 3.08
C LEU A 216 -12.63 -2.89 2.40
N SER A 217 -12.97 -3.76 1.44
CA SER A 217 -11.97 -4.61 0.77
C SER A 217 -10.90 -3.79 0.05
N GLY A 218 -11.31 -2.71 -0.62
CA GLY A 218 -10.39 -1.79 -1.28
C GLY A 218 -9.68 -0.85 -0.31
N ILE A 219 -10.38 -0.34 0.72
CA ILE A 219 -9.74 0.50 1.75
C ILE A 219 -8.62 -0.26 2.45
N VAL A 220 -8.86 -1.51 2.86
CA VAL A 220 -7.84 -2.35 3.48
C VAL A 220 -6.67 -2.57 2.52
N THR A 221 -6.94 -2.88 1.25
CA THR A 221 -5.85 -3.07 0.26
C THR A 221 -5.02 -1.80 0.10
N GLY A 222 -5.65 -0.63 -0.01
CA GLY A 222 -4.97 0.66 -0.11
C GLY A 222 -4.15 1.02 1.13
N VAL A 223 -4.66 0.73 2.33
CA VAL A 223 -3.93 0.91 3.60
C VAL A 223 -2.73 -0.02 3.67
N MET A 224 -2.88 -1.28 3.26
CA MET A 224 -1.77 -2.25 3.26
C MET A 224 -0.64 -1.84 2.31
N LEU A 225 -0.98 -1.31 1.13
CA LEU A 225 0.02 -0.74 0.22
C LEU A 225 0.74 0.47 0.82
N ALA A 226 0.03 1.33 1.55
CA ALA A 226 0.63 2.47 2.24
C ALA A 226 1.59 2.01 3.36
N ILE A 227 1.21 0.99 4.14
CA ILE A 227 2.05 0.39 5.19
C ILE A 227 3.32 -0.20 4.55
N ALA A 228 3.17 -1.01 3.50
CA ALA A 228 4.29 -1.61 2.80
C ALA A 228 5.28 -0.57 2.27
N ARG A 229 4.78 0.55 1.74
CA ARG A 229 5.61 1.67 1.30
C ARG A 229 6.38 2.29 2.46
N VAL A 230 5.69 2.65 3.54
CA VAL A 230 6.28 3.31 4.71
C VAL A 230 7.36 2.44 5.38
N MET A 231 7.14 1.14 5.47
CA MET A 231 8.14 0.19 6.00
C MET A 231 9.44 0.18 5.19
N GLY A 232 9.37 0.52 3.90
CA GLY A 232 10.52 0.60 3.01
C GLY A 232 11.20 1.97 2.95
N GLU A 233 10.71 2.99 3.66
CA GLU A 233 11.28 4.34 3.63
C GLU A 233 12.60 4.39 4.43
N SER A 234 13.66 4.91 3.80
CA SER A 234 15.00 5.01 4.39
C SER A 234 15.42 6.45 4.71
N ALA A 235 14.97 7.43 3.92
CA ALA A 235 15.40 8.82 4.04
C ALA A 235 15.01 9.47 5.40
N PRO A 236 13.76 9.35 5.89
CA PRO A 236 13.40 9.89 7.20
C PRO A 236 14.20 9.28 8.35
N VAL A 237 14.41 7.96 8.30
CA VAL A 237 15.13 7.23 9.36
C VAL A 237 16.60 7.65 9.42
N LEU A 238 17.25 7.79 8.27
CA LEU A 238 18.63 8.23 8.17
C LEU A 238 18.84 9.61 8.81
N ILE A 239 17.93 10.55 8.58
CA ILE A 239 18.05 11.94 9.07
C ILE A 239 17.68 12.08 10.55
N LEU A 240 16.61 11.41 10.98
CA LEU A 240 15.98 11.66 12.28
C LEU A 240 16.48 10.73 13.39
N VAL A 241 17.09 9.60 13.05
CA VAL A 241 17.67 8.66 14.01
C VAL A 241 19.18 8.54 13.82
N GLY A 242 19.64 8.33 12.58
CA GLY A 242 21.03 8.01 12.29
C GLY A 242 21.36 6.53 12.56
N SER A 243 22.60 6.10 12.29
CA SER A 243 22.97 4.68 12.43
C SER A 243 23.04 4.26 13.90
N SER A 244 22.38 3.15 14.24
CA SER A 244 22.49 2.49 15.55
C SER A 244 22.39 0.97 15.40
N GLN A 245 23.31 0.26 16.04
CA GLN A 245 23.32 -1.21 16.12
C GLN A 245 22.66 -1.74 17.40
N ALA A 246 22.37 -0.86 18.36
CA ALA A 246 21.82 -1.21 19.65
C ALA A 246 20.31 -1.46 19.57
N LEU A 247 19.83 -2.36 20.43
CA LEU A 247 18.40 -2.58 20.61
C LEU A 247 17.82 -1.41 21.42
N ASN A 248 16.84 -0.71 20.86
CA ASN A 248 16.13 0.34 21.56
C ASN A 248 14.61 0.15 21.40
N PRO A 249 13.90 -0.27 22.46
CA PRO A 249 12.46 -0.45 22.41
C PRO A 249 11.67 0.86 22.65
N ASP A 250 12.31 1.93 23.13
CA ASP A 250 11.62 3.18 23.44
C ASP A 250 11.58 4.10 22.20
N PRO A 251 10.40 4.37 21.63
CA PRO A 251 10.29 5.26 20.48
C PRO A 251 10.56 6.73 20.82
N PHE A 252 10.46 7.16 22.08
CA PHE A 252 10.61 8.56 22.47
C PHE A 252 12.06 8.94 22.79
N ASN A 253 12.87 7.99 23.24
CA ASN A 253 14.23 8.24 23.70
C ASN A 253 15.26 7.39 22.96
N GLY A 254 16.25 8.05 22.37
CA GLY A 254 17.40 7.40 21.74
C GLY A 254 17.14 6.90 20.32
N PRO A 255 18.21 6.50 19.62
CA PRO A 255 18.12 6.11 18.23
C PRO A 255 17.47 4.73 18.07
N MET A 256 16.53 4.61 17.12
CA MET A 256 15.84 3.36 16.81
C MET A 256 15.96 3.04 15.30
N SER A 257 16.88 2.11 14.97
CA SER A 257 17.20 1.76 13.58
C SER A 257 16.06 0.98 12.90
N SER A 258 16.00 1.04 11.57
CA SER A 258 15.03 0.31 10.75
C SER A 258 15.74 -0.65 9.78
N LEU A 259 15.00 -1.60 9.20
CA LEU A 259 15.54 -2.53 8.22
C LEU A 259 16.11 -1.81 6.98
N PRO A 260 15.43 -0.81 6.37
CA PRO A 260 16.02 -0.02 5.30
C PRO A 260 17.31 0.72 5.71
N LEU A 261 17.37 1.22 6.95
CA LEU A 261 18.57 1.90 7.43
C LEU A 261 19.72 0.92 7.67
N MET A 262 19.44 -0.27 8.22
CA MET A 262 20.43 -1.35 8.35
C MET A 262 20.99 -1.73 6.97
N MET A 263 20.15 -1.84 5.95
CA MET A 263 20.61 -2.09 4.58
C MET A 263 21.57 -0.98 4.10
N LEU A 264 21.21 0.28 4.33
CA LEU A 264 22.07 1.40 3.95
C LEU A 264 23.41 1.39 4.71
N ASP A 265 23.39 1.06 6.00
CA ASP A 265 24.59 0.97 6.83
C ASP A 265 25.51 -0.17 6.37
N MET A 266 24.94 -1.34 6.04
CA MET A 266 25.72 -2.44 5.46
C MET A 266 26.28 -2.07 4.09
N TYR A 267 25.48 -1.45 3.22
CA TYR A 267 25.96 -1.01 1.92
C TYR A 267 27.15 -0.03 2.02
N LYS A 268 27.10 0.90 2.98
CA LYS A 268 28.20 1.82 3.26
C LYS A 268 29.42 1.15 3.89
N ALA A 269 29.23 0.05 4.62
CA ALA A 269 30.31 -0.65 5.29
C ALA A 269 31.24 -1.40 4.33
N GLY A 270 30.79 -1.73 3.11
CA GLY A 270 31.62 -2.29 2.05
C GLY A 270 31.07 -3.58 1.43
N THR A 271 31.93 -4.34 0.77
CA THR A 271 31.57 -5.53 -0.03
C THR A 271 32.06 -6.86 0.56
N SER A 272 32.46 -6.87 1.84
CA SER A 272 32.87 -8.12 2.49
C SER A 272 31.69 -9.10 2.57
N PRO A 273 31.94 -10.42 2.50
CA PRO A 273 30.88 -11.43 2.52
C PRO A 273 29.93 -11.27 3.72
N ALA A 274 30.47 -11.05 4.92
CA ALA A 274 29.67 -10.86 6.13
C ALA A 274 28.75 -9.63 6.07
N VAL A 275 29.19 -8.56 5.41
CA VAL A 275 28.38 -7.34 5.22
C VAL A 275 27.27 -7.59 4.20
N LEU A 276 27.59 -8.26 3.09
CA LEU A 276 26.60 -8.62 2.07
C LEU A 276 25.54 -9.57 2.62
N ASP A 277 25.94 -10.56 3.43
CA ASP A 277 25.00 -11.47 4.09
C ASP A 277 24.01 -10.69 4.96
N LYS A 278 24.48 -9.75 5.79
CA LYS A 278 23.60 -8.89 6.61
C LYS A 278 22.70 -7.99 5.75
N LEU A 279 23.22 -7.45 4.65
CA LEU A 279 22.47 -6.61 3.71
C LEU A 279 21.30 -7.38 3.07
N TRP A 280 21.60 -8.54 2.49
CA TRP A 280 20.60 -9.38 1.82
C TRP A 280 19.63 -10.01 2.82
N GLY A 281 20.11 -10.39 4.01
CA GLY A 281 19.27 -10.84 5.11
C GLY A 281 18.27 -9.76 5.55
N ALA A 282 18.71 -8.51 5.69
CA ALA A 282 17.82 -7.40 6.06
C ALA A 282 16.76 -7.14 4.97
N ALA A 283 17.17 -7.18 3.69
CA ALA A 283 16.26 -7.04 2.55
C ALA A 283 15.18 -8.14 2.54
N LEU A 284 15.59 -9.41 2.66
CA LEU A 284 14.66 -10.55 2.67
C LEU A 284 13.74 -10.50 3.90
N THR A 285 14.26 -10.10 5.06
CA THR A 285 13.45 -9.93 6.28
C THR A 285 12.37 -8.88 6.08
N LEU A 286 12.68 -7.73 5.47
CA LEU A 286 11.70 -6.69 5.20
C LEU A 286 10.60 -7.17 4.24
N VAL A 287 11.00 -7.84 3.15
CA VAL A 287 10.06 -8.44 2.18
C VAL A 287 9.16 -9.47 2.87
N LEU A 288 9.72 -10.34 3.72
CA LEU A 288 8.99 -11.35 4.47
C LEU A 288 7.95 -10.70 5.40
N ILE A 289 8.35 -9.68 6.19
CA ILE A 289 7.43 -9.00 7.11
C ILE A 289 6.30 -8.33 6.34
N ILE A 290 6.60 -7.61 5.26
CA ILE A 290 5.58 -6.96 4.41
C ILE A 290 4.62 -8.00 3.83
N ALA A 291 5.14 -9.13 3.32
CA ALA A 291 4.32 -10.21 2.78
C ALA A 291 3.41 -10.82 3.84
N LEU A 292 3.93 -11.12 5.03
CA LEU A 292 3.16 -11.67 6.14
C LEU A 292 2.06 -10.72 6.61
N LEU A 293 2.36 -9.42 6.76
CA LEU A 293 1.38 -8.42 7.12
C LEU A 293 0.28 -8.29 6.05
N ASN A 294 0.66 -8.24 4.76
CA ASN A 294 -0.28 -8.17 3.64
C ASN A 294 -1.21 -9.38 3.57
N ILE A 295 -0.66 -10.58 3.71
CA ILE A 295 -1.46 -11.82 3.70
C ILE A 295 -2.38 -11.88 4.92
N GLY A 296 -1.85 -11.60 6.12
CA GLY A 296 -2.64 -11.58 7.35
C GLY A 296 -3.81 -10.60 7.27
N ALA A 297 -3.56 -9.37 6.84
CA ALA A 297 -4.59 -8.35 6.67
C ALA A 297 -5.62 -8.74 5.61
N ARG A 298 -5.20 -9.36 4.49
CA ARG A 298 -6.11 -9.82 3.45
C ARG A 298 -7.03 -10.94 3.94
N VAL A 299 -6.49 -11.89 4.70
CA VAL A 299 -7.29 -12.98 5.31
C VAL A 299 -8.32 -12.42 6.30
N ILE A 300 -7.92 -11.44 7.11
CA ILE A 300 -8.83 -10.76 8.04
C ILE A 300 -9.92 -10.02 7.26
N SER A 301 -9.54 -9.22 6.26
CA SER A 301 -10.49 -8.44 5.44
C SER A 301 -11.50 -9.33 4.71
N ALA A 302 -11.05 -10.46 4.16
CA ALA A 302 -11.92 -11.42 3.47
C ALA A 302 -13.01 -12.02 4.38
N LYS A 303 -12.79 -12.06 5.71
CA LYS A 303 -13.81 -12.49 6.68
C LYS A 303 -14.83 -11.39 6.99
N PHE A 304 -14.47 -10.11 6.85
CA PHE A 304 -15.33 -8.97 7.18
C PHE A 304 -15.97 -8.32 5.95
N SER A 305 -15.47 -8.58 4.73
CA SER A 305 -16.11 -8.12 3.50
C SER A 305 -17.45 -8.85 3.31
N VAL A 306 -18.54 -8.08 3.22
CA VAL A 306 -19.85 -8.60 2.86
C VAL A 306 -19.73 -9.24 1.48
N LYS A 307 -20.03 -10.54 1.37
CA LYS A 307 -20.14 -11.20 0.06
C LYS A 307 -21.26 -10.50 -0.70
N GLN A 308 -20.90 -9.87 -1.82
CA GLN A 308 -21.86 -9.44 -2.84
C GLN A 308 -22.54 -10.67 -3.45
#